data_AF-A0A645CVC2-F1
#
_entry.id   AF-A0A645CVC2-F1
#
_cell.length_a   1.000
_cell.length_b   1.000
_cell.length_c   1.000
_cell.angle_alpha   90.00
_cell.angle_beta   90.00
_cell.angle_gamma   90.00
#
_symmetry.space_group_name_H-M   'P 1'
#
loop_
_entity.id
_entity.type
_entity.pdbx_description
1 polymer ?
#
loop_
_entity_poly.entity_id
_entity_poly.type
_entity_poly.pdbx_seq_one_letter_code
_entity_poly.pdbx_strand_id
1 'polypeptide(L)'
;MIEYEVKQRKIDIVQRYKNLKALFDLEKSHEELQRLESQTTAPDFWNDPKKAETLMRQVQNIKDELKVFSELDKLVEDLDAALEFAEEEAEMEEPFYEILKETQEKVNKIKAEERKQKADENRRRNRDW
;
A
#
# COMPACT_ATOMS: atom_id res chain seq x y z
N MET A 1 27.90 13.28 2.59
CA MET A 1 27.84 12.03 3.36
C MET A 1 26.50 11.98 4.05
N ILE A 2 25.71 10.93 3.85
CA ILE A 2 24.39 10.77 4.48
C ILE A 2 24.53 10.64 6.00
N GLU A 3 23.81 11.49 6.73
CA GLU A 3 23.81 11.53 8.19
C GLU A 3 23.24 10.24 8.82
N TYR A 4 23.77 9.85 9.98
CA TYR A 4 23.32 8.65 10.70
C TYR A 4 21.81 8.70 11.04
N GLU A 5 21.30 9.86 11.42
CA GLU A 5 19.87 10.04 11.74
C GLU A 5 18.97 9.73 10.54
N VAL A 6 19.41 10.08 9.34
CA VAL A 6 18.69 9.80 8.09
C VAL A 6 18.67 8.30 7.80
N LYS A 7 19.79 7.61 8.02
CA LYS A 7 19.85 6.13 7.91
C LYS A 7 18.91 5.45 8.91
N GLN A 8 18.85 5.93 10.15
CA GLN A 8 17.90 5.43 11.14
C GLN A 8 16.44 5.68 10.73
N ARG A 9 16.15 6.84 10.15
CA ARG A 9 14.82 7.15 9.62
C ARG A 9 14.42 6.20 8.50
N LYS A 10 15.31 5.89 7.56
CA LYS A 10 15.06 4.88 6.51
C LYS A 10 14.68 3.54 7.14
N ILE A 11 15.45 3.06 8.12
CA ILE A 11 15.18 1.79 8.82
C ILE A 11 13.78 1.79 9.46
N ASP A 12 13.41 2.86 10.16
CA ASP A 12 12.08 2.99 10.78
C ASP A 12 10.96 3.01 9.74
N ILE A 13 11.12 3.71 8.61
CA ILE A 13 10.15 3.73 7.51
C ILE A 13 9.95 2.31 6.94
N VAL A 14 11.05 1.61 6.64
CA VAL A 14 11.01 0.25 6.08
C VAL A 14 10.36 -0.72 7.07
N GLN A 15 10.66 -0.60 8.37
CA GLN A 15 10.02 -1.45 9.38
C GLN A 15 8.51 -1.20 9.48
N ARG A 16 8.09 0.07 9.44
CA ARG A 16 6.66 0.42 9.41
C ARG A 16 5.96 -0.11 8.16
N TYR A 17 6.62 -0.02 7.01
CA TYR A 17 6.13 -0.62 5.77
C TYR A 17 5.91 -2.13 5.91
N LYS A 18 6.92 -2.87 6.39
CA LYS A 18 6.82 -4.32 6.61
C LYS A 18 5.67 -4.69 7.54
N ASN A 19 5.49 -3.92 8.62
CA ASN A 19 4.38 -4.14 9.55
C ASN A 19 3.01 -3.89 8.88
N LEU A 20 2.89 -2.85 8.04
CA LEU A 20 1.66 -2.61 7.27
C LEU A 20 1.40 -3.76 6.29
N LYS A 21 2.42 -4.20 5.54
CA LYS A 21 2.30 -5.30 4.59
C LYS A 21 1.81 -6.60 5.27
N ALA A 22 2.32 -6.89 6.46
CA ALA A 22 1.88 -8.03 7.25
C ALA A 22 0.44 -7.92 7.78
N LEU A 23 -0.06 -6.70 8.03
CA LEU A 23 -1.43 -6.46 8.49
C LEU A 23 -2.47 -6.62 7.38
N PHE A 24 -2.11 -6.25 6.14
CA PHE A 24 -3.03 -6.24 5.00
C PHE A 24 -3.16 -7.61 4.30
N ASP A 25 -2.31 -8.60 4.62
CA ASP A 25 -2.39 -9.98 4.10
C ASP A 25 -2.65 -10.04 2.58
N LEU A 26 -1.68 -9.55 1.81
CA LEU A 26 -1.82 -9.37 0.35
C LEU A 26 -2.14 -10.67 -0.40
N GLU A 27 -1.79 -11.82 0.16
CA GLU A 27 -2.13 -13.13 -0.40
C GLU A 27 -3.65 -13.31 -0.42
N LYS A 28 -4.32 -13.02 0.70
CA LYS A 28 -5.80 -13.06 0.75
C LYS A 28 -6.43 -12.05 -0.18
N SER A 29 -5.85 -10.85 -0.30
CA SER A 29 -6.33 -9.85 -1.26
C SER A 29 -6.21 -10.36 -2.71
N HIS A 30 -5.14 -11.08 -3.05
CA HIS A 30 -4.97 -11.72 -4.36
C HIS A 30 -5.99 -12.84 -4.62
N GLU A 31 -6.19 -13.74 -3.65
CA GLU A 31 -7.18 -14.81 -3.73
C GLU A 31 -8.61 -14.25 -3.91
N GLU A 32 -8.97 -13.24 -3.12
CA GLU A 32 -10.26 -12.58 -3.21
C GLU A 32 -10.44 -11.86 -4.55
N LEU A 33 -9.39 -11.20 -5.04
CA LEU A 33 -9.42 -10.58 -6.35
C LEU A 33 -9.72 -11.60 -7.45
N GLN A 34 -9.02 -12.74 -7.47
CA GLN A 34 -9.28 -13.81 -8.45
C GLN A 34 -10.70 -14.35 -8.35
N ARG A 35 -11.20 -14.55 -7.12
CA ARG A 35 -12.57 -15.01 -6.87
C ARG A 35 -13.61 -14.02 -7.39
N LEU A 36 -13.43 -12.72 -7.15
CA LEU A 36 -14.34 -11.69 -7.66
C LEU A 36 -14.24 -11.55 -9.18
N GLU A 37 -13.04 -11.53 -9.76
CA GLU A 37 -12.84 -11.48 -11.21
C GLU A 37 -13.48 -12.67 -11.92
N SER A 38 -13.41 -13.88 -11.35
CA SER A 38 -14.07 -15.06 -11.93
C SER A 38 -15.59 -14.88 -12.08
N GLN A 39 -16.25 -14.18 -11.15
CA GLN A 39 -17.68 -13.89 -11.23
C GLN A 39 -18.01 -12.92 -12.35
N THR A 40 -17.08 -12.03 -12.72
CA THR A 40 -17.28 -11.08 -13.83
C THR A 40 -17.35 -11.76 -15.20
N THR A 41 -16.86 -13.01 -15.29
CA THR A 41 -16.87 -13.82 -16.51
C THR A 41 -18.19 -14.58 -16.72
N ALA A 42 -19.07 -14.60 -15.71
CA ALA A 42 -20.33 -15.33 -15.81
C ALA A 42 -21.24 -14.67 -16.87
N PRO A 43 -21.89 -15.44 -17.78
CA PRO A 43 -22.69 -14.89 -18.87
C PRO A 43 -23.85 -14.00 -18.42
N ASP A 44 -24.36 -14.24 -17.21
CA ASP A 44 -25.47 -13.53 -16.60
C ASP A 44 -25.05 -12.38 -15.68
N PHE A 45 -23.75 -12.20 -15.43
CA PHE A 45 -23.23 -11.19 -14.52
C PHE A 45 -23.69 -9.77 -14.89
N TRP A 46 -23.70 -9.46 -16.19
CA TRP A 46 -24.10 -8.16 -16.71
C TRP A 46 -25.63 -7.95 -16.78
N ASN A 47 -26.43 -8.96 -16.43
CA ASN A 47 -27.90 -8.85 -16.42
C ASN A 47 -28.43 -7.99 -15.26
N ASP A 48 -27.64 -7.80 -14.20
CA ASP A 48 -27.95 -6.91 -13.08
C ASP A 48 -26.88 -5.82 -12.95
N PRO A 49 -27.08 -4.65 -13.60
CA PRO A 49 -26.10 -3.58 -13.62
C PRO A 49 -25.71 -3.08 -12.22
N LYS A 50 -26.63 -3.11 -11.24
CA LYS A 50 -26.35 -2.64 -9.87
C LYS A 50 -25.42 -3.61 -9.14
N LYS A 51 -25.63 -4.93 -9.30
CA LYS A 51 -24.72 -5.95 -8.76
C LYS A 51 -23.37 -5.90 -9.43
N ALA A 52 -23.34 -5.76 -10.76
CA ALA A 52 -22.12 -5.64 -11.54
C ALA A 52 -21.30 -4.42 -11.10
N GLU A 53 -21.91 -3.24 -10.97
CA GLU A 53 -21.26 -2.02 -10.48
C GLU A 53 -20.67 -2.22 -9.08
N THR A 54 -21.42 -2.84 -8.17
CA THR A 54 -20.98 -3.09 -6.79
C THR A 54 -19.77 -4.01 -6.74
N LEU A 55 -19.80 -5.12 -7.49
CA LEU A 55 -18.69 -6.07 -7.54
C LEU A 55 -17.46 -5.46 -8.25
N MET A 56 -17.66 -4.74 -9.35
CA MET A 56 -16.56 -4.05 -10.05
C MET A 56 -15.88 -3.00 -9.17
N ARG A 57 -16.64 -2.29 -8.32
CA ARG A 57 -16.06 -1.39 -7.33
C ARG A 57 -15.22 -2.14 -6.29
N GLN A 58 -15.66 -3.32 -5.84
CA GLN A 58 -14.87 -4.16 -4.94
C GLN A 58 -13.58 -4.64 -5.60
N VAL A 59 -13.65 -5.13 -6.84
CA VAL A 59 -12.48 -5.52 -7.65
C VAL A 59 -11.50 -4.35 -7.77
N GLN A 60 -11.98 -3.16 -8.09
CA GLN A 60 -11.13 -1.98 -8.24
C GLN A 60 -10.46 -1.61 -6.92
N ASN A 61 -11.19 -1.63 -5.80
CA ASN A 61 -10.63 -1.32 -4.49
C ASN A 61 -9.48 -2.27 -4.12
N ILE A 62 -9.63 -3.57 -4.37
CA ILE A 62 -8.59 -4.57 -4.08
C ILE A 62 -7.39 -4.39 -5.02
N LYS A 63 -7.63 -4.11 -6.32
CA LYS A 63 -6.56 -3.80 -7.27
C LYS A 63 -5.77 -2.57 -6.86
N ASP A 64 -6.45 -1.51 -6.43
CA ASP A 64 -5.80 -0.28 -5.98
C ASP A 64 -4.94 -0.53 -4.74
N GLU A 65 -5.44 -1.32 -3.77
CA GLU A 65 -4.68 -1.74 -2.60
C GLU A 65 -3.40 -2.51 -2.98
N LEU A 66 -3.53 -3.56 -3.80
CA LEU A 66 -2.39 -4.36 -4.27
C LEU A 66 -1.36 -3.51 -5.04
N LYS A 67 -1.85 -2.60 -5.88
CA LYS A 67 -1.00 -1.67 -6.63
C LYS A 67 -0.20 -0.77 -5.71
N VAL A 68 -0.83 -0.20 -4.68
CA VAL A 68 -0.16 0.66 -3.70
C VAL A 68 0.96 -0.09 -2.98
N PHE A 69 0.75 -1.35 -2.59
CA PHE A 69 1.79 -2.15 -1.96
C PHE A 69 2.93 -2.51 -2.92
N SER A 70 2.61 -2.79 -4.18
CA SER A 70 3.61 -3.03 -5.23
C SER A 70 4.46 -1.79 -5.53
N GLU A 71 3.87 -0.60 -5.53
CA GLU A 71 4.61 0.67 -5.66
C GLU A 71 5.54 0.90 -4.46
N LEU A 72 5.08 0.58 -3.25
CA LEU A 72 5.92 0.70 -2.05
C LEU A 72 7.05 -0.32 -2.00
N ASP A 73 6.83 -1.54 -2.50
CA ASP A 73 7.91 -2.54 -2.64
C ASP A 73 9.04 -1.95 -3.50
N LYS A 74 8.70 -1.39 -4.66
CA LYS A 74 9.67 -0.74 -5.55
C LYS A 74 10.39 0.43 -4.89
N LEU A 75 9.66 1.32 -4.22
CA LEU A 75 10.28 2.46 -3.54
C LEU A 75 11.24 2.04 -2.42
N VAL A 76 10.94 0.95 -1.71
CA VAL A 76 11.85 0.41 -0.68
C VAL A 76 13.09 -0.20 -1.31
N GLU A 77 12.97 -0.89 -2.44
CA GLU A 77 14.11 -1.39 -3.22
C GLU A 77 14.96 -0.24 -3.76
N ASP A 78 14.33 0.77 -4.36
CA ASP A 78 14.99 1.97 -4.88
C ASP A 78 15.69 2.77 -3.77
N LEU A 79 15.13 2.79 -2.55
CA LEU A 79 15.74 3.40 -1.37
C LEU A 79 17.06 2.75 -0.94
N ASP A 80 17.18 1.44 -1.11
CA ASP A 80 18.42 0.72 -0.82
C ASP A 80 19.49 1.09 -1.85
N ALA A 81 19.15 1.04 -3.14
CA ALA A 81 20.06 1.40 -4.23
C ALA A 81 20.47 2.88 -4.19
N ALA A 82 19.53 3.80 -3.97
CA ALA A 82 19.81 5.23 -3.92
C ALA A 82 20.71 5.60 -2.74
N LEU A 83 20.59 4.91 -1.60
CA LEU A 83 21.50 5.12 -0.46
C LEU A 83 22.93 4.71 -0.81
N GLU A 84 23.10 3.55 -1.48
CA GLU A 84 24.40 3.07 -1.91
C GLU A 84 25.08 4.09 -2.83
N PHE A 85 24.36 4.59 -3.84
CA PHE A 85 24.87 5.64 -4.73
C PHE A 85 25.17 6.96 -4.00
N ALA A 86 24.32 7.38 -3.06
CA ALA A 86 24.53 8.60 -2.27
C ALA A 86 25.72 8.52 -1.30
N GLU A 87 26.17 7.31 -0.94
CA GLU A 87 27.38 7.11 -0.15
C GLU A 87 28.65 7.25 -1.00
N GLU A 88 28.57 6.98 -2.30
CA GLU A 88 29.67 7.09 -3.26
C GLU A 88 29.75 8.48 -3.89
N GLU A 89 28.62 9.07 -4.26
CA GLU A 89 28.52 10.29 -5.06
C GLU A 89 27.60 11.32 -4.39
N ALA A 90 28.15 12.51 -4.09
CA ALA A 90 27.40 13.56 -3.40
C ALA A 90 26.18 14.10 -4.18
N GLU A 91 26.22 14.01 -5.52
CA GLU A 91 25.09 14.40 -6.38
C GLU A 91 23.89 13.44 -6.28
N MET A 92 24.11 12.23 -5.78
CA MET A 92 23.07 11.22 -5.58
C MET A 92 22.35 11.37 -4.23
N GLU A 93 22.80 12.28 -3.35
CA GLU A 93 22.14 12.54 -2.07
C GLU A 93 20.72 13.10 -2.26
N GLU A 94 20.52 14.07 -3.17
CA GLU A 94 19.21 14.67 -3.42
C GLU A 94 18.18 13.64 -3.93
N PRO A 95 18.48 12.84 -4.97
CA PRO A 95 17.62 11.72 -5.38
C PRO A 95 17.26 10.77 -4.22
N PHE A 96 18.23 10.42 -3.36
CA PHE A 96 17.95 9.59 -2.20
C PHE A 96 16.96 10.24 -1.23
N TYR A 97 17.12 11.54 -0.94
CA TYR A 97 16.19 12.27 -0.06
C TYR A 97 14.77 12.36 -0.65
N GLU A 98 14.63 12.48 -1.97
CA GLU A 98 13.34 12.48 -2.65
C GLU A 98 12.62 11.14 -2.50
N ILE A 99 13.31 10.03 -2.80
CA ILE A 99 12.73 8.68 -2.67
C ILE A 99 12.39 8.39 -1.20
N LEU A 100 13.24 8.80 -0.24
CA LEU A 100 12.97 8.68 1.19
C LEU A 100 11.71 9.42 1.62
N LYS A 101 11.53 10.64 1.11
CA LYS A 101 10.35 11.45 1.38
C LYS A 101 9.09 10.82 0.78
N GLU A 102 9.15 10.38 -0.48
CA GLU A 102 8.01 9.74 -1.15
C GLU A 102 7.58 8.46 -0.42
N THR A 103 8.55 7.61 -0.09
CA THR A 103 8.30 6.36 0.66
C THR A 103 7.64 6.68 2.00
N GLN A 104 8.15 7.68 2.73
CA GLN A 104 7.58 8.09 4.01
C GLN A 104 6.13 8.57 3.88
N GLU A 105 5.83 9.39 2.86
CA GLU A 105 4.50 9.93 2.62
C GLU A 105 3.50 8.82 2.27
N LYS A 106 3.86 7.90 1.38
CA LYS A 106 3.01 6.76 1.03
C LYS A 106 2.75 5.83 2.22
N VAL A 107 3.78 5.50 3.01
CA VAL A 107 3.62 4.70 4.25
C VAL A 107 2.68 5.39 5.25
N ASN A 108 2.82 6.70 5.44
CA ASN A 108 1.95 7.46 6.34
C ASN A 108 0.50 7.52 5.84
N LYS A 109 0.30 7.65 4.53
CA LYS A 109 -1.03 7.65 3.91
C LYS A 109 -1.77 6.35 4.18
N ILE A 110 -1.15 5.19 3.92
CA ILE A 110 -1.77 3.87 4.17
C ILE A 110 -2.10 3.70 5.64
N LYS A 111 -1.17 4.07 6.53
CA LYS A 111 -1.41 4.01 7.97
C LYS A 111 -2.59 4.88 8.42
N ALA A 112 -2.80 6.03 7.77
CA ALA A 112 -3.95 6.88 8.07
C ALA A 112 -5.26 6.29 7.54
N GLU A 113 -5.24 5.66 6.37
CA GLU A 113 -6.38 4.96 5.78
C GLU A 113 -6.81 3.76 6.64
N GLU A 114 -5.86 2.95 7.09
CA GLU A 114 -6.08 1.83 8.00
C GLU A 114 -6.75 2.27 9.31
N ARG A 115 -6.28 3.36 9.92
CA ARG A 115 -6.88 3.92 11.14
C ARG A 115 -8.32 4.39 10.93
N LYS A 116 -8.61 5.00 9.77
CA LYS A 116 -9.96 5.45 9.43
C LYS A 116 -10.90 4.26 9.26
N GLN A 117 -10.47 3.22 8.55
CA GLN A 117 -11.25 1.99 8.36
C GLN A 117 -11.61 1.36 9.72
N LYS A 118 -10.63 1.17 10.61
CA LYS A 118 -10.87 0.65 11.97
C LYS A 118 -11.80 1.52 12.80
N ALA A 119 -11.65 2.85 12.72
CA ALA A 119 -12.53 3.76 13.44
C ALA A 119 -13.98 3.68 12.94
N ASP A 120 -14.19 3.60 11.63
CA ASP A 120 -15.52 3.50 11.03
C ASP A 120 -16.17 2.14 11.33
N GLU A 121 -15.41 1.04 11.31
CA GLU A 121 -15.88 -0.27 11.76
C GLU A 121 -16.30 -0.28 13.23
N ASN A 122 -15.49 0.30 14.11
CA ASN A 122 -15.79 0.37 15.54
C ASN A 122 -17.05 1.23 15.80
N ARG A 123 -17.24 2.32 15.04
CA ARG A 123 -18.46 3.16 15.09
C ARG A 123 -19.72 2.46 14.58
N ARG A 124 -19.60 1.51 13.65
CA ARG A 124 -20.73 0.68 13.20
C ARG A 124 -21.08 -0.33 14.29
N ARG A 125 -20.07 -1.06 14.80
CA ARG A 125 -20.23 -2.07 15.84
C ARG A 125 -20.83 -1.52 17.15
N ASN A 126 -20.43 -0.33 17.57
CA ASN A 126 -20.97 0.32 18.77
C ASN A 126 -22.36 0.97 18.58
N ARG A 127 -22.90 1.00 17.36
CA ARG A 127 -24.24 1.56 17.10
C ARG A 127 -25.35 0.51 17.15
N ASP A 128 -24.98 -0.77 17.08
CA ASP A 128 -25.89 -1.91 17.02
C ASP A 128 -26.18 -2.51 18.43
N TRP A 129 -25.91 -1.77 19.51
CA TRP A 129 -26.16 -2.15 20.91
C TRP A 129 -26.94 -1.07 21.68
#